data_AF-A0A139DH77-F1
#
_entry.id   AF-A0A139DH77-F1
#
_cell.length_a   1.000
_cell.length_b   1.000
_cell.length_c   1.000
_cell.angle_alpha   90.00
_cell.angle_beta   90.00
_cell.angle_gamma   90.00
#
_symmetry.space_group_name_H-M   'P 1'
#
loop_
_entity.id
_entity.type
_entity.pdbx_description
1 polymer ?
#
loop_
_entity_poly.entity_id
_entity_poly.type
_entity_poly.pdbx_seq_one_letter_code
_entity_poly.pdbx_strand_id
1 'polypeptide(L)'
;MTTNHSPQSRLLQQLPRSPDIGNLPCLAERLGRLFGLGDTMTLDAAIAWRSRCPGSPQLAVIERLTEELATSRKALIRRIEDWAGDVTFDDEPTFEPLQNAWLGVQRKVAATSRQLRDKVRKAMKDQNPALAHLAELDSVFDHAMASYTSQCFATVPKELEQRFQTLKDADSPTPDNNDWLHRYCQEAQNLLLAELDVRLEPILGLLEACHNEVSEYS
;
A
#
# COMPACT_ATOMS: atom_id res chain seq x y z
N MET A 1 29.79 11.34 15.74
CA MET A 1 29.12 10.90 14.51
C MET A 1 27.63 10.92 14.78
N THR A 2 26.97 12.03 14.44
CA THR A 2 25.55 12.28 14.69
C THR A 2 24.73 11.56 13.63
N THR A 3 24.03 10.49 14.01
CA THR A 3 23.06 9.81 13.15
C THR A 3 21.89 10.75 12.92
N ASN A 4 21.80 11.24 11.69
CA ASN A 4 20.72 12.08 11.19
C ASN A 4 19.45 11.21 11.15
N HIS A 5 18.65 11.21 12.21
CA HIS A 5 17.36 10.53 12.23
C HIS A 5 16.40 11.28 11.31
N SER A 6 16.03 10.64 10.20
CA SER A 6 15.06 11.18 9.25
C SER A 6 13.73 11.50 9.96
N PRO A 7 13.03 12.59 9.59
CA PRO A 7 11.76 12.98 10.21
C PRO A 7 10.70 11.86 10.15
N GLN A 8 10.77 11.01 9.13
CA GLN A 8 9.95 9.80 8.95
C GLN A 8 10.08 8.82 10.12
N SER A 9 11.29 8.64 10.67
CA SER A 9 11.53 7.71 11.79
C SER A 9 10.86 8.17 13.09
N ARG A 10 10.68 9.49 13.29
CA ARG A 10 9.98 10.04 14.46
C ARG A 10 8.47 9.91 14.35
N LEU A 11 7.90 10.12 13.16
CA LEU A 11 6.45 9.92 12.93
C LEU A 11 6.01 8.48 13.15
N LEU A 12 6.78 7.52 12.62
CA LEU A 12 6.50 6.10 12.80
C LEU A 12 6.65 5.65 14.26
N GLN A 13 7.44 6.36 15.08
CA GLN A 13 7.56 6.11 16.51
C GLN A 13 6.42 6.73 17.34
N GLN A 14 5.70 7.71 16.78
CA GLN A 14 4.60 8.42 17.46
C GLN A 14 3.23 7.80 17.20
N LEU A 15 3.09 6.99 16.14
CA LEU A 15 1.91 6.15 15.95
C LEU A 15 1.83 5.11 17.09
N PRO A 16 0.64 4.81 17.64
CA PRO A 16 0.49 3.81 18.68
C PRO A 16 1.10 2.50 18.21
N ARG A 17 2.18 2.07 18.88
CA ARG A 17 2.76 0.75 18.64
C ARG A 17 1.66 -0.27 18.87
N SER A 18 1.34 -1.02 17.81
CA SER A 18 0.60 -2.27 17.92
C SER A 18 1.22 -3.13 19.04
N PRO A 19 0.42 -3.93 19.77
CA PRO A 19 0.80 -4.46 21.07
C PRO A 19 2.09 -5.28 21.00
N ASP A 20 2.83 -5.27 22.12
CA ASP A 20 4.12 -5.90 22.38
C ASP A 20 4.56 -6.98 21.36
N ILE A 21 5.59 -6.65 20.58
CA ILE A 21 6.30 -7.56 19.67
C ILE A 21 7.14 -8.60 20.47
N GLY A 22 7.29 -8.40 21.79
CA GLY A 22 8.20 -9.15 22.65
C GLY A 22 7.87 -10.63 22.88
N ASN A 23 6.68 -11.11 22.48
CA ASN A 23 6.32 -12.53 22.57
C ASN A 23 5.35 -12.93 21.44
N LEU A 24 5.74 -12.64 20.20
CA LEU A 24 4.89 -12.89 19.05
C LEU A 24 4.83 -14.39 18.71
N PRO A 25 3.62 -14.95 18.53
CA PRO A 25 3.45 -16.25 17.91
C PRO A 25 4.15 -16.27 16.54
N CYS A 26 4.55 -17.45 16.06
CA CYS A 26 5.33 -17.57 14.83
C CYS A 26 4.57 -16.94 13.64
N LEU A 27 5.27 -16.56 12.56
CA LEU A 27 4.65 -15.94 11.38
C LEU A 27 3.42 -16.72 10.91
N ALA A 28 3.51 -18.05 10.91
CA ALA A 28 2.42 -18.95 10.53
C ALA A 28 1.20 -18.83 11.46
N GLU A 29 1.38 -18.67 12.77
CA GLU A 29 0.27 -18.47 13.72
C GLU A 29 -0.36 -17.08 13.57
N ARG A 30 0.43 -16.04 13.26
CA ARG A 30 -0.12 -14.70 12.96
C ARG A 30 -0.92 -14.70 11.68
N LEU A 31 -0.38 -15.33 10.62
CA LEU A 31 -1.11 -15.53 9.37
C LEU A 31 -2.37 -16.36 9.59
N GLY A 32 -2.30 -17.45 10.36
CA GLY A 32 -3.46 -18.29 10.65
C GLY A 32 -4.63 -17.54 11.31
N ARG A 33 -4.37 -16.50 12.11
CA ARG A 33 -5.41 -15.64 12.70
C ARG A 33 -6.09 -14.71 11.70
N LEU A 34 -5.43 -14.46 10.57
CA LEU A 34 -5.88 -13.57 9.53
C LEU A 34 -6.71 -14.31 8.46
N PHE A 35 -6.66 -15.64 8.46
CA PHE A 35 -7.47 -16.50 7.59
C PHE A 35 -8.69 -16.99 8.37
N GLY A 36 -9.89 -16.70 7.86
CA GLY A 36 -11.12 -17.31 8.36
C GLY A 36 -11.26 -18.77 7.90
N LEU A 37 -12.24 -19.49 8.45
CA LEU A 37 -12.54 -20.86 8.01
C LEU A 37 -12.84 -20.94 6.49
N GLY A 38 -13.53 -19.94 5.93
CA GLY A 38 -13.76 -19.86 4.49
C GLY A 38 -12.47 -19.74 3.68
N ASP A 39 -11.51 -18.96 4.18
CA ASP A 39 -10.22 -18.75 3.52
C ASP A 39 -9.33 -19.99 3.57
N THR A 40 -9.47 -20.84 4.59
CA THR A 40 -8.72 -22.10 4.67
C THR A 40 -9.16 -23.11 3.61
N MET A 41 -10.45 -23.15 3.28
CA MET A 41 -10.97 -24.01 2.21
C MET A 41 -10.57 -23.50 0.82
N THR A 42 -10.59 -22.18 0.60
CA THR A 42 -10.14 -21.59 -0.66
C THR A 42 -8.62 -21.72 -0.82
N LEU A 43 -7.85 -21.63 0.26
CA LEU A 43 -6.42 -21.91 0.26
C LEU A 43 -6.12 -23.38 -0.07
N ASP A 44 -6.82 -24.34 0.53
CA ASP A 44 -6.65 -25.76 0.21
C ASP A 44 -6.97 -26.04 -1.26
N ALA A 45 -8.05 -25.44 -1.78
CA ALA A 45 -8.38 -25.52 -3.22
C ALA A 45 -7.32 -24.88 -4.11
N ALA A 46 -6.71 -23.76 -3.68
CA ALA A 46 -5.62 -23.11 -4.40
C ALA A 46 -4.33 -23.96 -4.37
N ILE A 47 -3.98 -24.58 -3.24
CA ILE A 47 -2.83 -25.49 -3.12
C ILE A 47 -3.02 -26.73 -4.01
N ALA A 48 -4.24 -27.26 -4.07
CA ALA A 48 -4.59 -28.39 -4.94
C ALA A 48 -4.75 -27.99 -6.42
N TRP A 49 -4.59 -26.71 -6.76
CA TRP A 49 -4.83 -26.20 -8.09
C TRP A 49 -3.82 -26.75 -9.10
N ARG A 50 -4.32 -27.08 -10.30
CA ARG A 50 -3.51 -27.53 -11.43
C ARG A 50 -3.99 -26.85 -12.70
N SER A 51 -3.07 -26.19 -13.42
CA SER A 51 -3.37 -25.66 -14.75
C SER A 51 -3.67 -26.80 -15.70
N ARG A 52 -4.72 -26.63 -16.52
CA ARG A 52 -5.05 -27.55 -17.62
C ARG A 52 -4.44 -27.11 -18.95
N CYS A 53 -3.91 -25.89 -19.02
CA CYS A 53 -3.32 -25.33 -20.23
C CYS A 53 -1.79 -25.21 -20.08
N PRO A 54 -1.00 -25.57 -21.12
CA PRO A 54 0.46 -25.48 -21.07
C PRO A 54 0.99 -24.05 -20.90
N GLY A 55 0.17 -23.03 -21.16
CA GLY A 55 0.61 -21.63 -21.22
C GLY A 55 1.53 -21.37 -22.43
N SER A 56 1.73 -20.10 -22.74
CA SER A 56 2.72 -19.66 -23.73
C SER A 56 3.51 -18.50 -23.14
N PRO A 57 4.84 -18.65 -22.91
CA PRO A 57 5.68 -17.58 -22.38
C PRO A 57 5.62 -16.35 -23.30
N GLN A 58 5.25 -15.22 -22.73
CA GLN A 58 5.02 -13.94 -23.40
C GLN A 58 5.74 -12.83 -22.64
N LEU A 59 7.07 -12.78 -22.76
CA LEU A 59 7.92 -11.79 -22.09
C LEU A 59 7.48 -10.34 -22.37
N ALA A 60 7.09 -10.04 -23.61
CA ALA A 60 6.62 -8.71 -24.00
C ALA A 60 5.38 -8.23 -23.22
N VAL A 61 4.51 -9.16 -22.78
CA VAL A 61 3.34 -8.81 -21.93
C VAL A 61 3.81 -8.42 -20.53
N ILE A 62 4.79 -9.13 -19.98
CA ILE A 62 5.36 -8.86 -18.65
C ILE A 62 6.14 -7.53 -18.65
N GLU A 63 6.93 -7.27 -19.70
CA GLU A 63 7.63 -6.00 -19.88
C GLU A 63 6.64 -4.82 -19.94
N ARG A 64 5.57 -4.95 -20.73
CA ARG A 64 4.51 -3.93 -20.82
C ARG A 64 3.84 -3.67 -19.47
N LEU A 65 3.59 -4.69 -18.67
CA LEU A 65 3.01 -4.53 -17.33
C LEU A 65 3.99 -3.86 -16.36
N THR A 66 5.29 -4.13 -16.52
CA THR A 66 6.35 -3.47 -15.75
C THR A 66 6.42 -1.97 -16.08
N GLU A 67 6.31 -1.62 -17.35
CA GLU A 67 6.19 -0.22 -17.80
C GLU A 67 4.90 0.45 -17.29
N GLU A 68 3.78 -0.27 -17.31
CA GLU A 68 2.50 0.23 -16.79
C GLU A 68 2.59 0.51 -15.28
N LEU A 69 3.23 -0.39 -14.51
CA LEU A 69 3.50 -0.19 -13.09
C LEU A 69 4.38 1.04 -12.86
N ALA A 70 5.48 1.18 -13.60
CA ALA A 70 6.38 2.33 -13.47
C ALA A 70 5.68 3.66 -13.79
N THR A 71 4.83 3.67 -14.82
CA THR A 71 4.04 4.84 -15.23
C THR A 71 2.99 5.18 -14.18
N SER A 72 2.27 4.18 -13.68
CA SER A 72 1.25 4.35 -12.64
C SER A 72 1.86 4.84 -11.32
N ARG A 73 3.02 4.30 -10.92
CA ARG A 73 3.76 4.77 -9.74
C ARG A 73 4.14 6.24 -9.86
N LYS A 74 4.70 6.66 -11.01
CA LYS A 74 5.04 8.07 -11.26
C LYS A 74 3.80 8.98 -11.20
N ALA A 75 2.68 8.53 -11.77
CA ALA A 75 1.43 9.30 -11.74
C ALA A 75 0.86 9.43 -10.32
N LEU A 76 0.91 8.37 -9.52
CA LEU A 76 0.47 8.39 -8.13
C LEU A 76 1.37 9.26 -7.25
N ILE A 77 2.70 9.18 -7.41
CA ILE A 77 3.63 10.05 -6.68
C ILE A 77 3.31 11.52 -6.93
N ARG A 78 3.13 11.94 -8.19
CA ARG A 78 2.74 13.32 -8.52
C ARG A 78 1.40 13.72 -7.88
N ARG A 79 0.41 12.82 -7.89
CA ARG A 79 -0.88 13.09 -7.25
C ARG A 79 -0.76 13.21 -5.73
N ILE A 80 0.13 12.44 -5.10
CA ILE A 80 0.42 12.49 -3.67
C ILE A 80 1.20 13.76 -3.32
N GLU A 81 2.15 14.19 -4.14
CA GLU A 81 2.87 15.46 -3.96
C GLU A 81 1.92 16.65 -3.96
N ASP A 82 0.89 16.61 -4.81
CA ASP A 82 -0.14 17.63 -4.94
C ASP A 82 -1.44 17.28 -4.19
N TRP A 83 -1.37 16.51 -3.09
CA TRP A 83 -2.58 15.98 -2.45
C TRP A 83 -3.50 17.07 -1.86
N ALA A 84 -2.91 18.18 -1.39
CA ALA A 84 -3.61 19.30 -0.77
C ALA A 84 -3.66 20.56 -1.67
N GLY A 85 -3.24 20.48 -2.94
CA GLY A 85 -3.13 21.64 -3.82
C GLY A 85 -4.45 22.40 -4.05
N ASP A 86 -5.57 21.69 -4.00
CA ASP A 86 -6.92 22.25 -4.17
C ASP A 86 -7.53 22.78 -2.86
N VAL A 87 -6.86 22.61 -1.72
CA VAL A 87 -7.40 23.00 -0.41
C VAL A 87 -6.97 24.44 -0.10
N THR A 88 -7.94 25.36 -0.12
CA THR A 88 -7.75 26.76 0.24
C THR A 88 -8.50 27.09 1.53
N PHE A 89 -7.93 27.98 2.34
CA PHE A 89 -8.55 28.48 3.56
C PHE A 89 -8.68 30.00 3.46
N ASP A 90 -9.92 30.49 3.61
CA ASP A 90 -10.18 31.94 3.66
C ASP A 90 -9.89 32.50 5.07
N ASP A 91 -9.99 31.66 6.10
CA ASP A 91 -9.79 31.96 7.51
C ASP A 91 -8.77 30.97 8.14
N GLU A 92 -8.89 30.70 9.44
CA GLU A 92 -8.05 29.73 10.14
C GLU A 92 -8.19 28.31 9.53
N PRO A 93 -7.08 27.58 9.30
CA PRO A 93 -7.12 26.24 8.73
C PRO A 93 -7.98 25.27 9.55
N THR A 94 -8.88 24.57 8.87
CA THR A 94 -9.75 23.52 9.44
C THR A 94 -9.34 22.14 8.94
N PHE A 95 -9.59 21.12 9.76
CA PHE A 95 -9.14 19.75 9.47
C PHE A 95 -9.97 19.05 8.39
N GLU A 96 -11.29 19.28 8.35
CA GLU A 96 -12.22 18.53 7.50
C GLU A 96 -11.90 18.58 5.98
N PRO A 97 -11.60 19.75 5.38
CA PRO A 97 -11.20 19.82 3.96
C PRO A 97 -9.92 19.03 3.66
N LEU A 98 -8.93 19.11 4.54
CA LEU A 98 -7.67 18.37 4.41
C LEU A 98 -7.91 16.87 4.53
N GLN A 99 -8.70 16.44 5.51
CA GLN A 99 -9.03 15.03 5.70
C GLN A 99 -9.72 14.45 4.47
N ASN A 100 -10.69 15.17 3.89
CA ASN A 100 -11.41 14.74 2.70
C ASN A 100 -10.50 14.63 1.47
N ALA A 101 -9.61 15.61 1.26
CA ALA A 101 -8.62 15.57 0.18
C ALA A 101 -7.67 14.39 0.33
N TRP A 102 -7.13 14.18 1.54
CA TRP A 102 -6.23 13.07 1.87
C TRP A 102 -6.89 11.70 1.64
N LEU A 103 -8.12 11.50 2.15
CA LEU A 103 -8.90 10.28 1.93
C LEU A 103 -9.22 10.04 0.45
N GLY A 104 -9.36 11.11 -0.34
CA GLY A 104 -9.50 11.02 -1.79
C GLY A 104 -8.27 10.40 -2.46
N VAL A 105 -7.07 10.89 -2.11
CA VAL A 105 -5.81 10.36 -2.64
C VAL A 105 -5.55 8.94 -2.12
N GLN A 106 -5.81 8.66 -0.85
CA GLN A 106 -5.66 7.32 -0.27
C GLN A 106 -6.50 6.27 -1.03
N ARG A 107 -7.79 6.56 -1.27
CA ARG A 107 -8.67 5.68 -2.06
C ARG A 107 -8.16 5.47 -3.47
N LYS A 108 -7.60 6.50 -4.10
CA LYS A 108 -7.00 6.40 -5.44
C LYS A 108 -5.78 5.47 -5.44
N VAL A 109 -4.88 5.62 -4.48
CA VAL A 109 -3.71 4.75 -4.28
C VAL A 109 -4.15 3.29 -4.11
N ALA A 110 -5.12 3.03 -3.22
CA ALA A 110 -5.64 1.68 -2.97
C ALA A 110 -6.28 1.06 -4.23
N ALA A 111 -7.11 1.80 -4.95
CA ALA A 111 -7.80 1.32 -6.14
C ALA A 111 -6.83 1.02 -7.30
N THR A 112 -5.89 1.93 -7.59
CA THR A 112 -4.90 1.73 -8.66
C THR A 112 -3.98 0.55 -8.36
N SER A 113 -3.53 0.38 -7.11
CA SER A 113 -2.69 -0.75 -6.71
C SER A 113 -3.42 -2.08 -6.89
N ARG A 114 -4.68 -2.18 -6.46
CA ARG A 114 -5.51 -3.39 -6.65
C ARG A 114 -5.69 -3.72 -8.14
N GLN A 115 -6.00 -2.72 -8.96
CA GLN A 115 -6.19 -2.91 -10.40
C GLN A 115 -4.91 -3.43 -11.08
N LEU A 116 -3.74 -2.91 -10.72
CA LEU A 116 -2.46 -3.37 -11.26
C LEU A 116 -2.17 -4.81 -10.84
N ARG A 117 -2.37 -5.16 -9.56
CA ARG A 117 -2.20 -6.53 -9.06
C ARG A 117 -3.12 -7.52 -9.80
N ASP A 118 -4.38 -7.16 -10.02
CA ASP A 118 -5.33 -7.98 -10.78
C ASP A 118 -4.89 -8.20 -12.23
N LYS A 119 -4.35 -7.17 -12.89
CA LYS A 119 -3.81 -7.28 -14.25
C LYS A 119 -2.60 -8.22 -14.32
N VAL A 120 -1.67 -8.10 -13.37
CA VAL A 120 -0.50 -8.99 -13.29
C VAL A 120 -0.94 -10.43 -13.04
N ARG A 121 -1.82 -10.68 -12.05
CA ARG A 121 -2.39 -12.02 -11.80
C ARG A 121 -3.06 -12.60 -13.05
N LYS A 122 -3.80 -11.79 -13.80
CA LYS A 122 -4.44 -12.24 -15.04
C LYS A 122 -3.40 -12.68 -16.08
N ALA A 123 -2.37 -11.87 -16.30
CA ALA A 123 -1.32 -12.18 -17.27
C ALA A 123 -0.51 -13.42 -16.87
N MET A 124 -0.25 -13.63 -15.58
CA MET A 124 0.44 -14.82 -15.06
C MET A 124 -0.26 -16.13 -15.41
N LYS A 125 -1.59 -16.15 -15.39
CA LYS A 125 -2.38 -17.35 -15.70
C LYS A 125 -2.18 -17.86 -17.12
N ASP A 126 -1.78 -16.98 -18.04
CA ASP A 126 -1.57 -17.29 -19.45
C ASP A 126 -0.11 -17.70 -19.79
N GLN A 127 0.83 -17.51 -18.85
CA GLN A 127 2.26 -17.77 -19.09
C GLN A 127 2.63 -19.25 -19.02
N ASN A 128 2.40 -19.88 -17.86
CA ASN A 128 2.70 -21.28 -17.60
C ASN A 128 1.92 -21.79 -16.37
N PRO A 129 1.87 -23.11 -16.10
CA PRO A 129 1.17 -23.67 -14.95
C PRO A 129 1.67 -23.21 -13.57
N ALA A 130 2.97 -22.95 -13.41
CA ALA A 130 3.55 -22.55 -12.13
C ALA A 130 3.12 -21.13 -11.74
N LEU A 131 3.22 -20.18 -12.67
CA LEU A 131 2.78 -18.80 -12.52
C LEU A 131 1.26 -18.70 -12.33
N ALA A 132 0.51 -19.55 -13.01
CA ALA A 132 -0.93 -19.61 -12.85
C ALA A 132 -1.33 -20.10 -11.44
N HIS A 133 -0.62 -21.07 -10.87
CA HIS A 133 -0.81 -21.51 -9.48
C HIS A 133 -0.46 -20.40 -8.49
N LEU A 134 0.69 -19.73 -8.70
CA LEU A 134 1.09 -18.58 -7.89
C LEU A 134 0.04 -17.46 -7.92
N ALA A 135 -0.57 -17.20 -9.08
CA ALA A 135 -1.64 -16.21 -9.21
C ALA A 135 -2.91 -16.58 -8.43
N GLU A 136 -3.26 -17.87 -8.33
CA GLU A 136 -4.37 -18.31 -7.48
C GLU A 136 -4.05 -18.15 -6.00
N LEU A 137 -2.86 -18.57 -5.56
CA LEU A 137 -2.40 -18.38 -4.18
C LEU A 137 -2.44 -16.90 -3.81
N ASP A 138 -1.86 -16.03 -4.64
CA ASP A 138 -1.86 -14.58 -4.43
C ASP A 138 -3.28 -14.02 -4.26
N SER A 139 -4.24 -14.50 -5.05
CA SER A 139 -5.63 -14.05 -4.95
C SER A 139 -6.30 -14.43 -3.62
N VAL A 140 -5.99 -15.62 -3.08
CA VAL A 140 -6.48 -16.06 -1.77
C VAL A 140 -5.85 -15.22 -0.67
N PHE A 141 -4.54 -14.96 -0.73
CA PHE A 141 -3.86 -14.09 0.23
C PHE A 141 -4.39 -12.65 0.17
N ASP A 142 -4.60 -12.09 -1.02
CA ASP A 142 -5.19 -10.75 -1.19
C ASP A 142 -6.60 -10.66 -0.59
N HIS A 143 -7.41 -11.70 -0.79
CA HIS A 143 -8.77 -11.77 -0.24
C HIS A 143 -8.77 -11.88 1.29
N ALA A 144 -8.07 -12.88 1.83
CA ALA A 144 -7.97 -13.12 3.27
C ALA A 144 -7.44 -11.86 3.99
N MET A 145 -6.55 -11.12 3.34
CA MET A 145 -5.93 -9.93 3.91
C MET A 145 -6.64 -8.61 3.67
N ALA A 146 -7.72 -8.59 2.88
CA ALA A 146 -8.43 -7.37 2.55
C ALA A 146 -9.01 -6.66 3.78
N SER A 147 -9.63 -7.41 4.70
CA SER A 147 -10.25 -6.83 5.91
C SER A 147 -9.20 -6.26 6.86
N TYR A 148 -8.15 -7.03 7.14
CA TYR A 148 -7.06 -6.62 8.03
C TYR A 148 -6.31 -5.40 7.49
N THR A 149 -5.97 -5.38 6.19
CA THR A 149 -5.30 -4.24 5.57
C THR A 149 -6.19 -2.99 5.61
N SER A 150 -7.49 -3.13 5.33
CA SER A 150 -8.45 -2.04 5.46
C SER A 150 -8.52 -1.49 6.89
N GLN A 151 -8.49 -2.36 7.91
CA GLN A 151 -8.49 -1.95 9.31
C GLN A 151 -7.19 -1.21 9.70
N CYS A 152 -6.03 -1.68 9.21
CA CYS A 152 -4.74 -1.03 9.46
C CYS A 152 -4.71 0.39 8.90
N PHE A 153 -5.24 0.61 7.68
CA PHE A 153 -5.26 1.94 7.07
C PHE A 153 -6.36 2.85 7.64
N ALA A 154 -7.43 2.29 8.22
CA ALA A 154 -8.53 3.06 8.81
C ALA A 154 -8.14 3.80 10.10
N THR A 155 -7.02 3.44 10.74
CA THR A 155 -6.51 4.16 11.93
C THR A 155 -5.79 5.45 11.56
N VAL A 156 -5.21 5.53 10.36
CA VAL A 156 -4.36 6.65 9.92
C VAL A 156 -5.06 8.02 9.96
N PRO A 157 -6.32 8.17 9.49
CA PRO A 157 -7.01 9.47 9.56
C PRO A 157 -7.17 10.00 10.99
N LYS A 158 -7.38 9.13 11.98
CA LYS A 158 -7.51 9.53 13.39
C LYS A 158 -6.19 10.03 13.96
N GLU A 159 -5.09 9.38 13.60
CA GLU A 159 -3.75 9.80 14.02
C GLU A 159 -3.36 11.14 13.38
N LEU A 160 -3.74 11.35 12.11
CA LEU A 160 -3.59 12.63 11.42
C LEU A 160 -4.39 13.76 12.09
N GLU A 161 -5.60 13.50 12.55
CA GLU A 161 -6.42 14.48 13.29
C GLU A 161 -5.73 14.92 14.59
N GLN A 162 -5.26 13.97 15.39
CA GLN A 162 -4.52 14.27 16.62
C GLN A 162 -3.24 15.06 16.33
N ARG A 163 -2.55 14.70 15.25
CA ARG A 163 -1.33 15.39 14.82
C ARG A 163 -1.60 16.82 14.38
N PHE A 164 -2.67 17.04 13.63
CA PHE A 164 -3.14 18.36 13.23
C PHE A 164 -3.36 19.25 14.45
N GLN A 165 -4.11 18.76 15.44
CA GLN A 165 -4.40 19.51 16.66
C GLN A 165 -3.13 19.83 17.46
N THR A 166 -2.22 18.86 17.59
CA THR A 166 -0.96 19.04 18.31
C THR A 166 -0.07 20.12 17.66
N LEU A 167 0.01 20.14 16.33
CA LEU A 167 0.80 21.14 15.61
C LEU A 167 0.16 22.52 15.67
N LYS A 168 -1.18 22.59 15.58
CA LYS A 168 -1.95 23.83 15.73
C LYS A 168 -1.79 24.47 17.11
N ASP A 169 -1.77 23.66 18.18
CA ASP A 169 -1.66 24.15 19.56
C ASP A 169 -0.22 24.54 19.94
N ALA A 170 0.79 23.89 19.33
CA ALA A 170 2.21 24.07 19.66
C ALA A 170 2.82 25.34 19.05
N ASP A 171 2.47 25.67 17.80
CA ASP A 171 2.85 26.93 17.15
C ASP A 171 1.65 27.87 17.29
N SER A 172 1.61 28.69 18.37
CA SER A 172 0.58 29.74 18.51
C SER A 172 0.44 30.49 17.19
N PRO A 173 -0.75 30.50 16.55
CA PRO A 173 -0.91 30.99 15.19
C PRO A 173 -0.74 32.52 15.18
N THR A 174 0.49 32.99 15.00
CA THR A 174 0.70 34.31 14.43
C THR A 174 0.34 34.22 12.94
N PRO A 175 -0.46 35.14 12.38
CA PRO A 175 -0.97 35.05 11.01
C PRO A 175 0.10 34.89 9.90
N ASP A 176 1.36 35.18 10.21
CA ASP A 176 2.49 35.09 9.27
C ASP A 176 3.27 33.76 9.32
N ASN A 177 2.93 32.81 10.22
CA ASN A 177 3.72 31.59 10.40
C ASN A 177 2.89 30.30 10.18
N ASN A 178 2.55 30.02 8.91
CA ASN A 178 1.88 28.77 8.48
C ASN A 178 2.85 27.57 8.36
N ASP A 179 4.03 27.65 8.94
CA ASP A 179 5.04 26.58 8.94
C ASP A 179 4.50 25.27 9.54
N TRP A 180 3.61 25.35 10.53
CA TRP A 180 2.99 24.17 11.15
C TRP A 180 2.06 23.41 10.20
N LEU A 181 1.29 24.13 9.37
CA LEU A 181 0.39 23.52 8.40
C LEU A 181 1.18 22.90 7.24
N HIS A 182 2.23 23.58 6.78
CA HIS A 182 3.14 23.00 5.79
C HIS A 182 3.77 21.71 6.31
N ARG A 183 4.22 21.70 7.58
CA ARG A 183 4.74 20.50 8.24
C ARG A 183 3.69 19.40 8.30
N TYR A 184 2.47 19.67 8.77
CA TYR A 184 1.37 18.70 8.74
C TYR A 184 1.18 18.12 7.33
N CYS A 185 1.17 18.98 6.31
CA CYS A 185 0.95 18.54 4.93
C CYS A 185 2.05 17.61 4.42
N GLN A 186 3.30 17.90 4.78
CA GLN A 186 4.45 17.07 4.46
C GLN A 186 4.40 15.72 5.20
N GLU A 187 3.96 15.69 6.46
CA GLU A 187 3.81 14.46 7.23
C GLU A 187 2.72 13.55 6.64
N ALA A 188 1.56 14.13 6.29
CA ALA A 188 0.46 13.42 5.64
C ALA A 188 0.85 12.89 4.24
N GLN A 189 1.63 13.66 3.49
CA GLN A 189 2.20 13.23 2.20
C GLN A 189 3.13 12.02 2.38
N ASN A 190 4.02 12.05 3.37
CA ASN A 190 4.95 10.96 3.65
C ASN A 190 4.21 9.66 4.00
N LEU A 191 3.10 9.74 4.73
CA LEU A 191 2.27 8.57 5.03
C LEU A 191 1.65 7.96 3.75
N LEU A 192 1.17 8.80 2.82
CA LEU A 192 0.65 8.31 1.53
C LEU A 192 1.74 7.67 0.66
N LEU A 193 2.96 8.22 0.66
CA LEU A 193 4.10 7.64 -0.05
C LEU A 193 4.48 6.27 0.55
N ALA A 194 4.54 6.17 1.88
CA ALA A 194 4.81 4.91 2.55
C ALA A 194 3.71 3.87 2.29
N GLU A 195 2.44 4.28 2.32
CA GLU A 195 1.31 3.43 1.95
C GLU A 195 1.42 2.95 0.49
N LEU A 196 1.79 3.82 -0.45
CA LEU A 196 1.99 3.46 -1.85
C LEU A 196 3.07 2.37 -1.97
N ASP A 197 4.23 2.56 -1.36
CA ASP A 197 5.32 1.58 -1.44
C ASP A 197 4.87 0.21 -0.92
N VAL A 198 4.26 0.15 0.27
CA VAL A 198 3.74 -1.10 0.86
C VAL A 198 2.72 -1.80 -0.04
N ARG A 199 1.86 -1.04 -0.72
CA ARG A 199 0.83 -1.60 -1.61
C ARG A 199 1.37 -2.12 -2.94
N LEU A 200 2.53 -1.64 -3.38
CA LEU A 200 3.15 -2.07 -4.63
C LEU A 200 4.05 -3.30 -4.46
N GLU A 201 4.53 -3.59 -3.25
CA GLU A 201 5.38 -4.76 -2.96
C GLU A 201 4.84 -6.10 -3.53
N PRO A 202 3.55 -6.47 -3.35
CA PRO A 202 3.05 -7.72 -3.93
C PRO A 202 3.13 -7.74 -5.45
N ILE A 203 2.94 -6.59 -6.11
CA ILE A 203 2.97 -6.48 -7.57
C ILE A 203 4.40 -6.66 -8.08
N LEU A 204 5.37 -6.05 -7.39
CA LEU A 204 6.79 -6.22 -7.68
C LEU A 204 7.22 -7.68 -7.56
N GLY A 205 6.83 -8.35 -6.46
CA GLY A 205 7.14 -9.77 -6.26
C GLY A 205 6.53 -10.69 -7.32
N LEU A 206 5.29 -10.42 -7.75
CA LEU A 206 4.65 -11.18 -8.83
C LEU A 206 5.35 -10.97 -10.18
N LEU A 207 5.74 -9.73 -10.50
CA LEU A 207 6.46 -9.42 -11.73
C LEU A 207 7.88 -10.03 -11.72
N GLU A 208 8.57 -10.00 -10.59
CA GLU A 208 9.87 -10.66 -10.43
C GLU A 208 9.76 -12.18 -10.66
N ALA A 209 8.75 -12.83 -10.05
CA ALA A 209 8.46 -14.23 -10.30
C ALA A 209 8.20 -14.53 -11.78
N CYS A 210 7.48 -13.64 -12.48
CA CYS A 210 7.26 -13.77 -13.93
C CYS A 210 8.57 -13.72 -14.72
N HIS A 211 9.45 -12.76 -14.42
CA HIS A 211 10.72 -12.62 -15.13
C HIS A 211 11.61 -13.85 -14.92
N ASN A 212 11.72 -14.33 -13.67
CA ASN A 212 12.52 -15.51 -13.34
C ASN A 212 12.02 -16.73 -14.10
N GLU A 213 10.73 -17.04 -14.00
CA GLU A 213 10.12 -18.20 -14.67
C GLU A 213 10.22 -18.10 -16.19
N VAL A 214 9.91 -16.95 -16.81
CA VAL A 214 9.98 -16.80 -18.28
C VAL A 214 11.43 -16.87 -18.79
N SER A 215 12.39 -16.39 -18.01
CA SER A 215 13.82 -16.46 -18.36
C SER A 215 14.40 -17.87 -18.27
N GLU A 216 13.88 -18.73 -17.38
CA GLU A 216 14.32 -20.12 -17.26
C GLU A 216 13.85 -21.02 -18.42
N TYR A 217 12.79 -20.61 -19.15
CA TYR A 217 12.23 -21.33 -20.29
C TYR A 217 12.51 -20.69 -21.67
N SER A 218 13.29 -19.61 -21.72
CA SER A 218 13.72 -18.95 -22.98
C SER A 218 15.11 -19.39 -23.40
#